data_AF-A0A519MRB7-F1
#
_entry.id   AF-A0A519MRB7-F1
#
_cell.length_a   1.000
_cell.length_b   1.000
_cell.length_c   1.000
_cell.angle_alpha   90.00
_cell.angle_beta   90.00
_cell.angle_gamma   90.00
#
_symmetry.space_group_name_H-M   'P 1'
#
loop_
_entity.id
_entity.type
_entity.pdbx_description
1 polymer ?
#
loop_
_entity_poly.entity_id
_entity_poly.type
_entity_poly.pdbx_seq_one_letter_code
_entity_poly.pdbx_strand_id
1 'polypeptide(L)'
;MKTIKFKYLLLLLIVPGITFAEGIKGKYTKEKKINRAFSVSNNAGLDVYNKYGNVYVTTWDQDRTEIDVVIKVSGNNEDKVNRRLNTINVAFESTKSMVIAKTLIENFSANNISMEINYTIKIPKQGSLKLSNSYGSTVLGEINGKADITCKYGSLKLEALNSNSNSVNLKYCDSNKLGFINQGTVDAGYSDVTLTRSNNLKLQSDYSNIKIGEVGDIMVRSDYGDVSILKGGVIAGTGRYLNFKFGSVSELLNITADYGNVNVSSIKKSLKNVAITASYTNIDLNYEAGFNFDFEVTLRYSDLSGSNLNFSTKNEKNTSAYYKGNNGKSGQARVYVKSEYGNVTLEQL
;
A
#
# COMPACT_ATOMS: atom_id res chain seq x y z
N MET A 1 -27.25 -38.96 -45.33
CA MET A 1 -28.21 -37.92 -44.89
C MET A 1 -28.58 -38.18 -43.43
N LYS A 2 -28.53 -37.13 -42.61
CA LYS A 2 -29.26 -36.85 -41.34
C LYS A 2 -30.15 -37.99 -40.81
N THR A 3 -30.21 -38.34 -39.52
CA THR A 3 -30.38 -37.42 -38.37
C THR A 3 -30.22 -38.13 -37.03
N ILE A 4 -29.66 -37.37 -36.10
CA ILE A 4 -29.49 -37.52 -34.64
C ILE A 4 -30.71 -38.12 -33.90
N LYS A 5 -30.46 -39.12 -33.03
CA LYS A 5 -31.25 -39.39 -31.82
C LYS A 5 -30.34 -39.93 -30.70
N PHE A 6 -29.84 -39.04 -29.84
CA PHE A 6 -29.41 -39.41 -28.48
C PHE A 6 -30.21 -38.54 -27.52
N LYS A 7 -31.38 -39.06 -27.13
CA LYS A 7 -32.32 -38.42 -26.21
C LYS A 7 -32.06 -38.95 -24.80
N TYR A 8 -31.58 -38.06 -23.94
CA TYR A 8 -31.77 -38.05 -22.49
C TYR A 8 -31.24 -39.24 -21.68
N LEU A 9 -29.92 -39.34 -21.51
CA LEU A 9 -29.34 -39.97 -20.32
C LEU A 9 -27.89 -39.54 -20.07
N LEU A 10 -27.67 -38.26 -19.72
CA LEU A 10 -26.52 -37.84 -18.89
C LEU A 10 -26.66 -36.34 -18.57
N LEU A 11 -27.58 -35.99 -17.69
CA LEU A 11 -27.70 -34.61 -17.19
C LEU A 11 -27.92 -34.62 -15.68
N LEU A 12 -26.99 -35.22 -14.92
CA LEU A 12 -26.96 -34.99 -13.46
C LEU A 12 -25.63 -35.36 -12.79
N LEU A 13 -24.49 -34.97 -13.37
CA LEU A 13 -23.19 -35.11 -12.69
C LEU A 13 -22.20 -34.13 -13.30
N ILE A 14 -22.27 -32.87 -12.85
CA ILE A 14 -21.18 -31.92 -12.58
C ILE A 14 -21.88 -30.73 -11.93
N VAL A 15 -22.21 -30.86 -10.65
CA VAL A 15 -22.22 -29.69 -9.76
C VAL A 15 -20.82 -29.71 -9.16
N PRO A 16 -19.94 -28.74 -9.48
CA PRO A 16 -18.75 -28.55 -8.66
C PRO A 16 -19.29 -28.17 -7.28
N GLY A 17 -19.15 -29.07 -6.32
CA GLY A 17 -19.38 -28.75 -4.92
C GLY A 17 -18.41 -27.64 -4.56
N ILE A 18 -18.91 -26.40 -4.54
CA ILE A 18 -18.23 -25.28 -3.93
C ILE A 18 -18.26 -25.58 -2.44
N THR A 19 -17.24 -26.30 -1.97
CA THR A 19 -16.93 -26.39 -0.56
C THR A 19 -16.46 -25.00 -0.16
N PHE A 20 -17.38 -24.20 0.38
CA PHE A 20 -16.99 -23.10 1.24
C PHE A 20 -16.17 -23.71 2.37
N ALA A 21 -14.88 -23.38 2.42
CA ALA A 21 -14.03 -23.73 3.53
C ALA A 21 -14.57 -23.01 4.78
N GLU A 22 -15.49 -23.66 5.50
CA GLU A 22 -15.85 -23.25 6.85
C GLU A 22 -14.61 -23.47 7.71
N GLY A 23 -13.99 -22.36 8.15
CA GLY A 23 -12.91 -22.40 9.13
C GLY A 23 -13.30 -23.27 10.32
N ILE A 24 -12.33 -23.98 10.89
CA ILE A 24 -12.48 -24.99 11.95
C ILE A 24 -13.53 -24.55 13.00
N LYS A 25 -14.78 -24.98 12.84
CA LYS A 25 -15.83 -24.80 13.83
C LYS A 25 -15.66 -25.88 14.87
N GLY A 26 -15.13 -25.52 16.04
CA GLY A 26 -15.17 -26.40 17.21
C GLY A 26 -16.61 -26.82 17.53
N LYS A 27 -16.79 -27.98 18.15
CA LYS A 27 -18.11 -28.58 18.47
C LYS A 27 -19.08 -27.59 19.15
N TYR A 28 -18.55 -26.66 19.95
CA TYR A 28 -19.32 -25.63 20.66
C TYR A 28 -18.86 -24.25 20.23
N THR A 29 -19.82 -23.37 19.96
CA THR A 29 -19.60 -21.95 19.64
C THR A 29 -20.51 -21.11 20.52
N LYS A 30 -19.95 -20.08 21.15
CA LYS A 30 -20.69 -19.13 21.98
C LYS A 30 -20.34 -17.70 21.58
N GLU A 31 -21.27 -16.79 21.79
CA GLU A 31 -21.19 -15.41 21.32
C GLU A 31 -21.62 -14.42 22.40
N LYS A 32 -20.95 -13.27 22.46
CA LYS A 32 -21.27 -12.12 23.31
C LYS A 32 -21.30 -10.88 22.42
N LYS A 33 -22.45 -10.20 22.38
CA LYS A 33 -22.65 -8.95 21.64
C LYS A 33 -22.62 -7.77 22.60
N ILE A 34 -21.94 -6.70 22.21
CA ILE A 34 -21.87 -5.45 22.97
C ILE A 34 -22.20 -4.30 22.03
N ASN A 35 -23.29 -3.60 22.30
CA ASN A 35 -23.72 -2.46 21.50
C ASN A 35 -23.65 -1.21 22.39
N ARG A 36 -22.99 -0.16 21.92
CA ARG A 36 -22.84 1.13 22.62
C ARG A 36 -23.01 2.29 21.65
N ALA A 37 -23.70 3.32 22.12
CA ALA A 37 -23.87 4.58 21.40
C ALA A 37 -23.49 5.74 22.33
N PHE A 38 -22.71 6.68 21.82
CA PHE A 38 -22.21 7.82 22.59
C PHE A 38 -22.59 9.13 21.88
N SER A 39 -23.27 10.04 22.58
CA SER A 39 -23.56 11.39 22.05
C SER A 39 -22.35 12.30 22.18
N VAL A 40 -21.77 12.68 21.05
CA VAL A 40 -20.47 13.36 20.95
C VAL A 40 -20.58 14.60 20.04
N SER A 41 -19.53 15.39 19.93
CA SER A 41 -19.45 16.49 18.96
C SER A 41 -19.26 15.95 17.53
N ASN A 42 -19.64 16.74 16.52
CA ASN A 42 -19.53 16.40 15.09
C ASN A 42 -18.12 16.06 14.58
N ASN A 43 -17.09 16.43 15.35
CA ASN A 43 -15.67 16.24 15.07
C ASN A 43 -15.00 15.30 16.07
N ALA A 44 -15.80 14.58 16.88
CA ALA A 44 -15.25 13.72 17.91
C ALA A 44 -14.42 12.58 17.30
N GLY A 45 -13.25 12.36 17.88
CA GLY A 45 -12.33 11.31 17.47
C GLY A 45 -12.72 9.94 18.00
N LEU A 46 -12.07 8.93 17.44
CA LEU A 46 -12.17 7.54 17.87
C LEU A 46 -10.79 6.90 17.99
N ASP A 47 -10.53 6.29 19.14
CA ASP A 47 -9.40 5.41 19.37
C ASP A 47 -9.89 3.95 19.52
N VAL A 48 -9.40 3.05 18.66
CA VAL A 48 -9.74 1.61 18.70
C VAL A 48 -8.48 0.78 18.86
N TYR A 49 -8.50 -0.09 19.86
CA TYR A 49 -7.44 -1.07 20.11
C TYR A 49 -8.05 -2.47 20.11
N ASN A 50 -7.87 -3.18 19.01
CA ASN A 50 -8.38 -4.54 18.85
C ASN A 50 -7.28 -5.56 18.57
N LYS A 51 -7.56 -6.81 18.92
CA LYS A 51 -6.74 -7.96 18.60
C LYS A 51 -7.65 -9.16 18.31
N TYR A 52 -7.29 -9.98 17.35
CA TYR A 52 -7.98 -11.23 16.98
C TYR A 52 -9.39 -10.99 16.43
N GLY A 53 -9.53 -10.11 15.45
CA GLY A 53 -10.80 -9.92 14.75
C GLY A 53 -10.80 -8.74 13.79
N ASN A 54 -11.86 -8.68 13.00
CA ASN A 54 -12.00 -7.67 11.96
C ASN A 54 -12.52 -6.35 12.53
N VAL A 55 -12.07 -5.23 11.98
CA VAL A 55 -12.55 -3.90 12.36
C VAL A 55 -13.07 -3.20 11.12
N TYR A 56 -14.36 -2.85 11.15
CA TYR A 56 -14.99 -2.00 10.15
C TYR A 56 -15.27 -0.63 10.75
N VAL A 57 -14.78 0.43 10.11
CA VAL A 57 -15.07 1.82 10.50
C VAL A 57 -15.59 2.60 9.31
N THR A 58 -16.67 3.34 9.52
CA THR A 58 -17.20 4.29 8.53
C THR A 58 -17.59 5.61 9.18
N THR A 59 -17.76 6.65 8.37
CA THR A 59 -18.24 7.96 8.81
C THR A 59 -19.72 8.16 8.47
N TRP A 60 -20.40 9.03 9.21
CA TRP A 60 -21.81 9.39 8.97
C TRP A 60 -22.14 10.81 9.45
N ASP A 61 -23.31 11.30 9.08
CA ASP A 61 -23.77 12.65 9.39
C ASP A 61 -24.60 12.69 10.68
N GLN A 62 -23.98 12.28 11.80
CA GLN A 62 -24.57 12.35 13.13
C GLN A 62 -23.54 12.69 14.21
N ASP A 63 -23.99 13.43 15.23
CA ASP A 63 -23.27 13.79 16.47
C ASP A 63 -23.24 12.62 17.46
N ARG A 64 -22.84 11.46 16.94
CA ARG A 64 -22.92 10.18 17.63
C ARG A 64 -21.84 9.24 17.13
N THR A 65 -21.29 8.46 18.05
CA THR A 65 -20.45 7.30 17.73
C THR A 65 -21.21 6.03 18.11
N GLU A 66 -21.41 5.13 17.14
CA GLU A 66 -21.99 3.79 17.35
C GLU A 66 -20.89 2.74 17.27
N ILE A 67 -20.82 1.85 18.27
CA ILE A 67 -19.87 0.74 18.32
C ILE A 67 -20.64 -0.54 18.62
N ASP A 68 -20.61 -1.46 17.66
CA ASP A 68 -21.10 -2.82 17.80
C ASP A 68 -19.92 -3.79 17.81
N VAL A 69 -19.82 -4.59 18.87
CA VAL A 69 -18.78 -5.61 19.04
C VAL A 69 -19.41 -6.99 19.11
N VAL A 70 -18.92 -7.91 18.28
CA VAL A 70 -19.30 -9.32 18.30
C VAL A 70 -18.09 -10.15 18.70
N ILE A 71 -18.14 -10.73 19.91
CA ILE A 71 -17.13 -11.64 20.42
C ILE A 71 -17.64 -13.06 20.24
N LYS A 72 -16.90 -13.87 19.49
CA LYS A 72 -17.20 -15.28 19.25
C LYS A 72 -16.05 -16.15 19.74
N VAL A 73 -16.38 -17.24 20.44
CA VAL A 73 -15.41 -18.25 20.89
C VAL A 73 -15.90 -19.62 20.47
N SER A 74 -15.00 -20.43 19.90
CA SER A 74 -15.31 -21.78 19.41
C SER A 74 -14.29 -22.80 19.88
N GLY A 75 -14.73 -24.01 20.22
CA GLY A 75 -13.88 -25.09 20.71
C GLY A 75 -14.63 -26.40 20.93
N ASN A 76 -13.93 -27.46 21.33
CA ASN A 76 -14.52 -28.81 21.48
C ASN A 76 -15.04 -29.12 22.89
N ASN A 77 -14.87 -28.21 23.85
CA ASN A 77 -15.34 -28.35 25.21
C ASN A 77 -16.14 -27.09 25.59
N GLU A 78 -17.43 -27.27 25.90
CA GLU A 78 -18.37 -26.18 26.15
C GLU A 78 -17.97 -25.31 27.35
N ASP A 79 -17.54 -25.92 28.46
CA ASP A 79 -17.13 -25.21 29.67
C ASP A 79 -15.90 -24.32 29.41
N LYS A 80 -14.93 -24.84 28.66
CA LYS A 80 -13.75 -24.07 28.25
C LYS A 80 -14.12 -22.91 27.34
N VAL A 81 -15.06 -23.11 26.41
CA VAL A 81 -15.58 -22.05 25.52
C VAL A 81 -16.27 -20.95 26.34
N ASN A 82 -17.16 -21.32 27.26
CA ASN A 82 -17.85 -20.37 28.14
C ASN A 82 -16.86 -19.58 29.01
N ARG A 83 -15.89 -20.28 29.63
CA ARG A 83 -14.85 -19.62 30.44
C ARG A 83 -14.02 -18.65 29.60
N ARG A 84 -13.58 -19.05 28.41
CA ARG A 84 -12.80 -18.16 27.52
C ARG A 84 -13.63 -16.95 27.09
N LEU A 85 -14.90 -17.12 26.74
CA LEU A 85 -15.78 -16.00 26.37
C LEU A 85 -15.87 -14.96 27.51
N ASN A 86 -15.94 -15.41 28.76
CA ASN A 86 -16.03 -14.53 29.93
C ASN A 86 -14.73 -13.76 30.22
N THR A 87 -13.57 -14.26 29.79
CA THR A 87 -12.27 -13.55 29.90
C THR A 87 -12.10 -12.39 28.91
N ILE A 88 -13.05 -12.23 27.97
CA ILE A 88 -12.99 -11.21 26.92
C ILE A 88 -14.00 -10.11 27.23
N ASN A 89 -13.48 -8.89 27.36
CA ASN A 89 -14.25 -7.68 27.62
C ASN A 89 -13.80 -6.54 26.70
N VAL A 90 -14.61 -5.49 26.63
CA VAL A 90 -14.27 -4.25 25.93
C VAL A 90 -14.45 -3.09 26.90
N ALA A 91 -13.38 -2.35 27.15
CA ALA A 91 -13.43 -1.13 27.92
C ALA A 91 -13.77 0.04 27.01
N PHE A 92 -14.69 0.90 27.47
CA PHE A 92 -15.09 2.11 26.78
C PHE A 92 -14.83 3.32 27.66
N GLU A 93 -14.21 4.34 27.08
CA GLU A 93 -14.09 5.68 27.67
C GLU A 93 -14.69 6.67 26.68
N SER A 94 -15.45 7.65 27.17
CA SER A 94 -16.10 8.61 26.29
C SER A 94 -16.14 10.00 26.91
N THR A 95 -15.77 10.99 26.10
CA THR A 95 -16.02 12.41 26.34
C THR A 95 -16.81 12.97 25.16
N LYS A 96 -17.13 14.26 25.18
CA LYS A 96 -17.76 14.91 24.02
C LYS A 96 -16.87 14.92 22.78
N SER A 97 -15.55 14.90 22.94
CA SER A 97 -14.59 15.03 21.84
C SER A 97 -13.92 13.72 21.41
N MET A 98 -14.08 12.64 22.18
CA MET A 98 -13.36 11.39 21.94
C MET A 98 -14.13 10.18 22.46
N VAL A 99 -14.08 9.08 21.72
CA VAL A 99 -14.49 7.75 22.19
C VAL A 99 -13.30 6.80 22.07
N ILE A 100 -13.05 6.02 23.12
CA ILE A 100 -12.00 5.01 23.15
C ILE A 100 -12.67 3.65 23.34
N ALA A 101 -12.32 2.67 22.50
CA ALA A 101 -12.74 1.28 22.62
C ALA A 101 -11.52 0.36 22.64
N LYS A 102 -11.35 -0.38 23.73
CA LYS A 102 -10.18 -1.24 23.95
C LYS A 102 -10.60 -2.67 24.30
N THR A 103 -10.21 -3.62 23.46
CA THR A 103 -10.36 -5.05 23.75
C THR A 103 -9.43 -5.44 24.91
N LEU A 104 -10.00 -6.03 25.96
CA LEU A 104 -9.31 -6.58 27.12
C LEU A 104 -9.45 -8.11 27.09
N ILE A 105 -8.32 -8.81 27.06
CA ILE A 105 -8.26 -10.27 27.04
C ILE A 105 -7.41 -10.70 28.22
N GLU A 106 -8.02 -11.36 29.20
CA GLU A 106 -7.27 -11.91 30.32
C GLU A 106 -6.46 -13.14 29.88
N ASN A 107 -5.40 -13.40 30.63
CA ASN A 107 -4.58 -14.59 30.42
C ASN A 107 -5.42 -15.85 30.65
N PHE A 108 -5.49 -16.69 29.63
CA PHE A 108 -6.24 -17.93 29.67
C PHE A 108 -5.46 -19.00 28.94
N SER A 109 -5.07 -20.06 29.67
CA SER A 109 -4.39 -21.20 29.08
C SER A 109 -5.40 -22.27 28.72
N ALA A 110 -5.70 -22.39 27.42
CA ALA A 110 -6.46 -23.51 26.91
C ALA A 110 -6.11 -23.78 25.44
N ASN A 111 -5.83 -25.06 25.16
CA ASN A 111 -5.56 -25.53 23.82
C ASN A 111 -6.87 -25.74 23.05
N ASN A 112 -6.79 -25.65 21.72
CA ASN A 112 -7.89 -25.93 20.79
C ASN A 112 -9.12 -25.02 21.00
N ILE A 113 -8.89 -23.75 21.31
CA ILE A 113 -9.92 -22.70 21.34
C ILE A 113 -9.55 -21.62 20.33
N SER A 114 -10.52 -21.24 19.52
CA SER A 114 -10.46 -20.09 18.61
C SER A 114 -11.35 -18.96 19.15
N MET A 115 -10.95 -17.72 18.89
CA MET A 115 -11.73 -16.54 19.25
C MET A 115 -11.65 -15.48 18.15
N GLU A 116 -12.72 -14.72 18.02
CA GLU A 116 -12.88 -13.66 17.02
C GLU A 116 -13.62 -12.47 17.67
N ILE A 117 -13.05 -11.27 17.58
CA ILE A 117 -13.53 -10.06 18.24
C ILE A 117 -13.73 -8.99 17.17
N ASN A 118 -14.93 -8.95 16.59
CA ASN A 118 -15.25 -8.10 15.45
C ASN A 118 -15.87 -6.79 15.90
N TYR A 119 -15.42 -5.68 15.30
CA TYR A 119 -15.95 -4.34 15.52
C TYR A 119 -16.62 -3.81 14.26
N THR A 120 -17.80 -3.20 14.43
CA THR A 120 -18.47 -2.37 13.42
C THR A 120 -18.72 -1.01 14.05
N ILE A 121 -18.12 0.03 13.49
CA ILE A 121 -18.09 1.35 14.12
C ILE A 121 -18.51 2.43 13.12
N LYS A 122 -19.35 3.36 13.58
CA LYS A 122 -19.69 4.60 12.88
C LYS A 122 -19.26 5.80 13.70
N ILE A 123 -18.53 6.73 13.09
CA ILE A 123 -18.06 7.96 13.74
C ILE A 123 -18.58 9.20 13.02
N PRO A 124 -18.71 10.34 13.71
CA PRO A 124 -19.08 11.61 13.08
C PRO A 124 -18.20 11.94 11.87
N LYS A 125 -18.77 12.62 10.88
CA LYS A 125 -18.13 12.87 9.57
C LYS A 125 -16.75 13.52 9.64
N GLN A 126 -16.51 14.37 10.64
CA GLN A 126 -15.24 15.10 10.83
C GLN A 126 -14.34 14.48 11.91
N GLY A 127 -14.70 13.31 12.43
CA GLY A 127 -13.93 12.64 13.47
C GLY A 127 -12.56 12.18 13.00
N SER A 128 -11.55 12.32 13.86
CA SER A 128 -10.25 11.69 13.68
C SER A 128 -10.31 10.20 14.06
N LEU A 129 -9.41 9.40 13.48
CA LEU A 129 -9.31 7.97 13.76
C LEU A 129 -7.90 7.61 14.21
N LYS A 130 -7.79 6.93 15.34
CA LYS A 130 -6.62 6.15 15.72
C LYS A 130 -7.02 4.69 15.84
N LEU A 131 -6.46 3.83 15.02
CA LEU A 131 -6.84 2.42 14.98
C LEU A 131 -5.60 1.55 15.05
N SER A 132 -5.56 0.67 16.04
CA SER A 132 -4.57 -0.39 16.16
C SER A 132 -5.29 -1.73 16.14
N ASN A 133 -5.11 -2.49 15.07
CA ASN A 133 -5.63 -3.85 14.96
C ASN A 133 -4.50 -4.86 14.73
N SER A 134 -4.63 -6.04 15.32
CA SER A 134 -3.68 -7.13 15.14
C SER A 134 -4.39 -8.46 14.99
N TYR A 135 -3.92 -9.32 14.08
CA TYR A 135 -4.54 -10.62 13.81
C TYR A 135 -5.98 -10.49 13.30
N GLY A 136 -6.19 -9.64 12.29
CA GLY A 136 -7.50 -9.42 11.69
C GLY A 136 -7.49 -8.38 10.58
N SER A 137 -8.53 -8.38 9.76
CA SER A 137 -8.67 -7.45 8.65
C SER A 137 -9.28 -6.13 9.11
N THR A 138 -8.83 -5.04 8.52
CA THR A 138 -9.35 -3.70 8.79
C THR A 138 -9.93 -3.13 7.52
N VAL A 139 -11.19 -2.70 7.58
CA VAL A 139 -11.91 -2.08 6.46
C VAL A 139 -12.35 -0.69 6.89
N LEU A 140 -11.87 0.34 6.19
CA LEU A 140 -12.16 1.73 6.48
C LEU A 140 -12.90 2.35 5.29
N GLY A 141 -14.02 3.01 5.57
CA GLY A 141 -14.65 3.93 4.63
C GLY A 141 -13.85 5.23 4.50
N GLU A 142 -14.53 6.28 4.05
CA GLU A 142 -13.94 7.62 3.99
C GLU A 142 -13.73 8.22 5.38
N ILE A 143 -12.51 8.66 5.67
CA ILE A 143 -12.13 9.36 6.90
C ILE A 143 -11.70 10.79 6.54
N ASN A 144 -12.43 11.79 7.04
CA ASN A 144 -12.13 13.21 6.77
C ASN A 144 -11.17 13.83 7.80
N GLY A 145 -11.23 13.37 9.05
CA GLY A 145 -10.29 13.75 10.09
C GLY A 145 -8.92 13.11 9.89
N LYS A 146 -7.97 13.49 10.74
CA LYS A 146 -6.65 12.83 10.81
C LYS A 146 -6.82 11.33 11.07
N ALA A 147 -6.10 10.50 10.32
CA ALA A 147 -6.07 9.05 10.52
C ALA A 147 -4.66 8.56 10.92
N ASP A 148 -4.59 7.76 11.97
CA ASP A 148 -3.40 7.04 12.44
C ASP A 148 -3.75 5.54 12.54
N ILE A 149 -3.31 4.76 11.57
CA ILE A 149 -3.72 3.38 11.38
C ILE A 149 -2.51 2.47 11.53
N THR A 150 -2.59 1.52 12.46
CA THR A 150 -1.63 0.44 12.65
C THR A 150 -2.33 -0.90 12.45
N CYS A 151 -1.86 -1.68 11.47
CA CYS A 151 -2.30 -3.05 11.24
C CYS A 151 -1.09 -4.00 11.34
N LYS A 152 -1.27 -5.11 12.07
CA LYS A 152 -0.25 -6.16 12.18
C LYS A 152 -0.86 -7.53 11.96
N TYR A 153 -0.21 -8.41 11.18
CA TYR A 153 -0.69 -9.77 10.95
C TYR A 153 -2.14 -9.80 10.44
N GLY A 154 -2.45 -9.02 9.41
CA GLY A 154 -3.81 -8.79 8.96
C GLY A 154 -3.88 -8.28 7.53
N SER A 155 -4.92 -7.52 7.22
CA SER A 155 -5.04 -6.80 5.95
C SER A 155 -5.67 -5.44 6.17
N LEU A 156 -5.36 -4.46 5.32
CA LEU A 156 -6.01 -3.15 5.32
C LEU A 156 -6.66 -2.88 3.96
N LYS A 157 -7.98 -2.65 3.98
CA LYS A 157 -8.71 -2.04 2.86
C LYS A 157 -9.22 -0.68 3.30
N LEU A 158 -8.84 0.40 2.63
CA LEU A 158 -9.38 1.73 2.91
C LEU A 158 -9.91 2.39 1.64
N GLU A 159 -11.01 3.14 1.76
CA GLU A 159 -11.59 3.91 0.67
C GLU A 159 -10.85 5.24 0.46
N ALA A 160 -10.87 6.13 1.46
CA ALA A 160 -10.21 7.43 1.36
C ALA A 160 -9.76 8.00 2.71
N LEU A 161 -8.55 8.56 2.75
CA LEU A 161 -8.05 9.40 3.84
C LEU A 161 -7.89 10.84 3.33
N ASN A 162 -8.82 11.73 3.69
CA ASN A 162 -8.93 13.05 3.07
C ASN A 162 -8.12 14.14 3.80
N SER A 163 -7.73 13.91 5.05
CA SER A 163 -6.92 14.85 5.82
C SER A 163 -5.54 15.11 5.19
N ASN A 164 -4.92 16.24 5.51
CA ASN A 164 -3.54 16.54 5.13
C ASN A 164 -2.50 15.83 6.04
N SER A 165 -2.95 15.12 7.07
CA SER A 165 -2.11 14.39 8.01
C SER A 165 -2.70 13.01 8.21
N ASN A 166 -2.09 12.00 7.57
CA ASN A 166 -2.45 10.60 7.73
C ASN A 166 -1.19 9.75 7.94
N SER A 167 -1.33 8.68 8.71
CA SER A 167 -0.29 7.67 8.89
C SER A 167 -0.89 6.27 8.78
N VAL A 168 -0.24 5.42 8.00
CA VAL A 168 -0.58 4.01 7.84
C VAL A 168 0.67 3.18 8.10
N ASN A 169 0.63 2.33 9.11
CA ASN A 169 1.70 1.41 9.48
C ASN A 169 1.21 -0.04 9.31
N LEU A 170 1.89 -0.79 8.46
CA LEU A 170 1.58 -2.17 8.12
C LEU A 170 2.79 -3.04 8.46
N LYS A 171 2.59 -4.08 9.28
CA LYS A 171 3.64 -5.06 9.59
C LYS A 171 3.11 -6.48 9.42
N TYR A 172 3.70 -7.24 8.51
CA TYR A 172 3.26 -8.60 8.18
C TYR A 172 1.78 -8.64 7.76
N CYS A 173 1.38 -7.71 6.88
CA CYS A 173 0.01 -7.60 6.41
C CYS A 173 -0.07 -7.99 4.95
N ASP A 174 -1.05 -8.83 4.62
CA ASP A 174 -1.27 -9.32 3.26
C ASP A 174 -2.44 -8.60 2.59
N SER A 175 -2.42 -8.51 1.25
CA SER A 175 -3.53 -8.00 0.44
C SER A 175 -4.00 -6.57 0.75
N ASN A 176 -3.08 -5.65 1.07
CA ASN A 176 -3.43 -4.28 1.43
C ASN A 176 -3.86 -3.47 0.20
N LYS A 177 -5.06 -2.88 0.25
CA LYS A 177 -5.66 -2.09 -0.82
C LYS A 177 -6.07 -0.72 -0.30
N LEU A 178 -5.35 0.31 -0.72
CA LEU A 178 -5.59 1.68 -0.31
C LEU A 178 -6.17 2.46 -1.50
N GLY A 179 -7.37 3.02 -1.35
CA GLY A 179 -8.01 3.79 -2.41
C GLY A 179 -7.31 5.14 -2.61
N PHE A 180 -7.63 6.11 -1.74
CA PHE A 180 -7.07 7.45 -1.82
C PHE A 180 -6.40 7.87 -0.50
N ILE A 181 -5.23 8.50 -0.60
CA ILE A 181 -4.59 9.20 0.52
C ILE A 181 -4.25 10.61 0.03
N ASN A 182 -4.89 11.62 0.58
CA ASN A 182 -4.59 13.01 0.20
C ASN A 182 -3.13 13.36 0.51
N GLN A 183 -2.76 13.35 1.80
CA GLN A 183 -1.37 13.50 2.22
C GLN A 183 -1.05 12.60 3.42
N GLY A 184 0.09 11.92 3.41
CA GLY A 184 0.48 11.10 4.56
C GLY A 184 1.74 10.27 4.39
N THR A 185 1.99 9.44 5.41
CA THR A 185 3.07 8.47 5.43
C THR A 185 2.51 7.05 5.40
N VAL A 186 3.08 6.19 4.55
CA VAL A 186 2.84 4.74 4.55
C VAL A 186 4.16 4.05 4.90
N ASP A 187 4.18 3.31 6.01
CA ASP A 187 5.27 2.42 6.41
C ASP A 187 4.81 0.97 6.27
N ALA A 188 5.42 0.22 5.35
CA ALA A 188 5.10 -1.16 5.05
C ALA A 188 6.31 -2.07 5.27
N GLY A 189 6.27 -2.88 6.34
CA GLY A 189 7.28 -3.93 6.57
C GLY A 189 6.68 -5.30 6.32
N TYR A 190 7.29 -6.10 5.44
CA TYR A 190 6.77 -7.42 5.05
C TYR A 190 5.29 -7.36 4.65
N SER A 191 4.90 -6.33 3.90
CA SER A 191 3.50 -6.04 3.60
C SER A 191 3.35 -5.46 2.19
N ASP A 192 2.83 -6.24 1.26
CA ASP A 192 2.56 -5.76 -0.09
C ASP A 192 1.41 -4.73 -0.09
N VAL A 193 1.59 -3.62 -0.82
CA VAL A 193 0.62 -2.52 -0.86
C VAL A 193 0.23 -2.18 -2.28
N THR A 194 -1.07 -2.10 -2.54
CA THR A 194 -1.63 -1.46 -3.74
C THR A 194 -2.36 -0.19 -3.35
N LEU A 195 -1.86 0.97 -3.79
CA LEU A 195 -2.46 2.29 -3.59
C LEU A 195 -2.99 2.83 -4.92
N THR A 196 -4.27 3.19 -4.99
CA THR A 196 -4.85 3.69 -6.25
C THR A 196 -4.38 5.11 -6.55
N ARG A 197 -4.52 6.05 -5.62
CA ARG A 197 -4.13 7.45 -5.85
C ARG A 197 -3.65 8.16 -4.58
N SER A 198 -2.71 9.08 -4.72
CA SER A 198 -2.33 10.03 -3.67
C SER A 198 -1.92 11.39 -4.22
N ASN A 199 -2.08 12.47 -3.45
CA ASN A 199 -1.53 13.77 -3.85
C ASN A 199 -0.09 13.92 -3.34
N ASN A 200 0.16 13.61 -2.07
CA ASN A 200 1.47 13.74 -1.43
C ASN A 200 1.78 12.53 -0.53
N LEU A 201 2.80 11.75 -0.87
CA LEU A 201 3.11 10.51 -0.15
C LEU A 201 4.56 10.44 0.32
N LYS A 202 4.75 10.08 1.58
CA LYS A 202 6.03 9.55 2.08
C LYS A 202 5.88 8.04 2.23
N LEU A 203 6.66 7.28 1.47
CA LEU A 203 6.63 5.83 1.47
C LEU A 203 7.93 5.29 2.07
N GLN A 204 7.80 4.47 3.10
CA GLN A 204 8.86 3.60 3.58
C GLN A 204 8.42 2.15 3.42
N SER A 205 9.26 1.33 2.80
CA SER A 205 8.96 -0.09 2.62
C SER A 205 10.17 -0.99 2.73
N ASP A 206 10.07 -2.03 3.55
CA ASP A 206 11.11 -3.04 3.69
C ASP A 206 10.50 -4.42 3.43
N TYR A 207 11.15 -5.23 2.59
CA TYR A 207 10.66 -6.59 2.27
C TYR A 207 9.23 -6.62 1.72
N SER A 208 8.87 -5.63 0.89
CA SER A 208 7.49 -5.37 0.48
C SER A 208 7.42 -4.90 -0.98
N ASN A 209 6.44 -5.39 -1.73
CA ASN A 209 6.17 -4.90 -3.08
C ASN A 209 5.09 -3.81 -3.04
N ILE A 210 5.41 -2.66 -3.64
CA ILE A 210 4.54 -1.49 -3.65
C ILE A 210 4.08 -1.21 -5.08
N LYS A 211 2.77 -1.06 -5.26
CA LYS A 211 2.13 -0.66 -6.52
C LYS A 211 1.28 0.58 -6.31
N ILE A 212 1.56 1.65 -7.05
CA ILE A 212 0.84 2.92 -6.98
C ILE A 212 0.28 3.23 -8.37
N GLY A 213 -1.01 3.56 -8.44
CA GLY A 213 -1.64 4.01 -9.67
C GLY A 213 -1.18 5.42 -10.05
N GLU A 214 -1.62 6.42 -9.29
CA GLU A 214 -1.29 7.81 -9.56
C GLU A 214 -0.79 8.51 -8.30
N VAL A 215 0.29 9.28 -8.40
CA VAL A 215 0.77 10.13 -7.32
C VAL A 215 1.23 11.47 -7.84
N GLY A 216 0.86 12.55 -7.16
CA GLY A 216 1.43 13.89 -7.42
C GLY A 216 2.90 13.89 -7.02
N ASP A 217 3.14 14.03 -5.72
CA ASP A 217 4.48 14.08 -5.13
C ASP A 217 4.73 12.85 -4.25
N ILE A 218 5.89 12.21 -4.43
CA ILE A 218 6.30 11.07 -3.61
C ILE A 218 7.77 11.11 -3.22
N MET A 219 8.03 10.81 -1.95
CA MET A 219 9.34 10.46 -1.43
C MET A 219 9.34 8.98 -1.03
N VAL A 220 10.21 8.18 -1.65
CA VAL A 220 10.31 6.74 -1.43
C VAL A 220 11.64 6.39 -0.75
N ARG A 221 11.56 5.58 0.30
CA ARG A 221 12.69 4.81 0.83
C ARG A 221 12.29 3.35 0.85
N SER A 222 12.95 2.52 0.06
CA SER A 222 12.61 1.09 -0.01
C SER A 222 13.82 0.19 -0.07
N ASP A 223 13.83 -0.92 0.67
CA ASP A 223 14.86 -1.95 0.55
C ASP A 223 14.18 -3.33 0.40
N TYR A 224 14.73 -4.18 -0.48
CA TYR A 224 14.28 -5.56 -0.69
C TYR A 224 12.81 -5.70 -1.13
N GLY A 225 12.40 -5.08 -2.23
CA GLY A 225 11.06 -5.26 -2.80
C GLY A 225 10.75 -4.23 -3.89
N ASP A 226 9.95 -4.60 -4.88
CA ASP A 226 9.74 -3.75 -6.06
C ASP A 226 8.83 -2.55 -5.77
N VAL A 227 9.16 -1.40 -6.35
CA VAL A 227 8.29 -0.20 -6.32
C VAL A 227 7.86 0.13 -7.74
N SER A 228 6.55 0.06 -7.98
CA SER A 228 5.92 0.37 -9.26
C SER A 228 4.96 1.55 -9.12
N ILE A 229 5.14 2.59 -9.94
CA ILE A 229 4.25 3.77 -9.99
C ILE A 229 3.80 3.97 -11.44
N LEU A 230 2.50 3.87 -11.72
CA LEU A 230 1.99 3.98 -13.08
C LEU A 230 2.05 5.44 -13.61
N LYS A 231 1.70 6.42 -12.79
CA LYS A 231 1.82 7.86 -13.11
C LYS A 231 2.33 8.64 -11.91
N GLY A 232 3.39 9.42 -12.09
CA GLY A 232 3.97 10.27 -11.05
C GLY A 232 4.25 11.69 -11.54
N GLY A 233 4.01 12.69 -10.70
CA GLY A 233 4.45 14.07 -10.92
C GLY A 233 5.92 14.25 -10.55
N VAL A 234 6.16 14.44 -9.25
CA VAL A 234 7.47 14.58 -8.62
C VAL A 234 7.82 13.29 -7.88
N ILE A 235 8.85 12.59 -8.33
CA ILE A 235 9.33 11.36 -7.69
C ILE A 235 10.76 11.57 -7.18
N ALA A 236 10.94 11.43 -5.87
CA ALA A 236 12.23 11.28 -5.23
C ALA A 236 12.32 9.91 -4.55
N GLY A 237 13.37 9.13 -4.80
CA GLY A 237 13.47 7.75 -4.33
C GLY A 237 14.88 7.33 -3.96
N THR A 238 15.01 6.53 -2.91
CA THR A 238 16.22 5.79 -2.60
C THR A 238 15.88 4.34 -2.32
N GLY A 239 16.67 3.41 -2.85
CA GLY A 239 16.47 2.02 -2.47
C GLY A 239 17.55 1.04 -2.90
N ARG A 240 17.52 -0.15 -2.30
CA ARG A 240 18.49 -1.20 -2.54
C ARG A 240 17.85 -2.56 -2.75
N TYR A 241 18.48 -3.41 -3.56
CA TYR A 241 18.02 -4.78 -3.83
C TYR A 241 16.58 -4.80 -4.35
N LEU A 242 16.25 -3.92 -5.30
CA LEU A 242 14.90 -3.76 -5.83
C LEU A 242 14.84 -3.19 -7.23
N ASN A 243 13.68 -3.29 -7.86
CA ASN A 243 13.40 -2.59 -9.11
C ASN A 243 12.46 -1.40 -8.87
N PHE A 244 12.89 -0.23 -9.34
CA PHE A 244 12.01 0.91 -9.55
C PHE A 244 11.41 0.81 -10.96
N LYS A 245 10.08 0.86 -11.06
CA LYS A 245 9.32 0.79 -12.31
C LYS A 245 8.34 1.96 -12.39
N PHE A 246 8.55 2.86 -13.34
CA PHE A 246 7.74 4.06 -13.52
C PHE A 246 7.07 4.03 -14.88
N GLY A 247 5.73 4.10 -14.92
CA GLY A 247 4.99 4.13 -16.19
C GLY A 247 5.17 5.48 -16.90
N SER A 248 4.83 6.58 -16.22
CA SER A 248 5.17 7.91 -16.72
C SER A 248 5.49 8.90 -15.60
N VAL A 249 6.41 9.83 -15.90
CA VAL A 249 6.85 10.88 -14.97
C VAL A 249 6.75 12.24 -15.64
N SER A 250 6.07 13.19 -15.00
CA SER A 250 5.70 14.47 -15.64
C SER A 250 6.45 15.71 -15.18
N GLU A 251 7.08 15.72 -13.99
CA GLU A 251 7.66 16.95 -13.44
C GLU A 251 9.13 16.79 -13.05
N LEU A 252 9.44 15.82 -12.18
CA LEU A 252 10.78 15.58 -11.67
C LEU A 252 11.01 14.10 -11.33
N LEU A 253 12.22 13.61 -11.64
CA LEU A 253 12.69 12.29 -11.22
C LEU A 253 14.06 12.41 -10.55
N ASN A 254 14.17 11.99 -9.29
CA ASN A 254 15.43 11.91 -8.56
C ASN A 254 15.57 10.55 -7.88
N ILE A 255 16.46 9.68 -8.35
CA ILE A 255 16.60 8.31 -7.86
C ILE A 255 18.04 8.01 -7.45
N THR A 256 18.19 7.40 -6.27
CA THR A 256 19.42 6.72 -5.86
C THR A 256 19.14 5.23 -5.70
N ALA A 257 19.86 4.37 -6.43
CA ALA A 257 19.59 2.93 -6.42
C ALA A 257 20.87 2.10 -6.33
N ASP A 258 20.82 0.99 -5.60
CA ASP A 258 21.93 0.02 -5.52
C ASP A 258 21.39 -1.41 -5.66
N TYR A 259 22.01 -2.23 -6.50
CA TYR A 259 21.55 -3.59 -6.83
C TYR A 259 20.11 -3.68 -7.33
N GLY A 260 19.89 -3.50 -8.64
CA GLY A 260 18.55 -3.63 -9.20
C GLY A 260 18.37 -3.04 -10.59
N ASN A 261 17.23 -2.42 -10.85
CA ASN A 261 16.96 -1.70 -12.09
C ASN A 261 16.10 -0.45 -11.84
N VAL A 262 16.33 0.61 -12.61
CA VAL A 262 15.47 1.79 -12.69
C VAL A 262 14.90 1.86 -14.10
N ASN A 263 13.59 1.64 -14.23
CA ASN A 263 12.89 1.63 -15.52
C ASN A 263 11.88 2.77 -15.56
N VAL A 264 11.95 3.64 -16.55
CA VAL A 264 10.94 4.66 -16.83
C VAL A 264 10.40 4.42 -18.24
N SER A 265 9.12 4.05 -18.35
CA SER A 265 8.51 3.75 -19.65
C SER A 265 8.20 5.00 -20.47
N SER A 266 7.98 6.17 -19.85
CA SER A 266 7.67 7.42 -20.55
C SER A 266 7.97 8.66 -19.71
N ILE A 267 9.09 9.32 -19.96
CA ILE A 267 9.34 10.69 -19.50
C ILE A 267 8.49 11.65 -20.35
N LYS A 268 7.62 12.42 -19.69
CA LYS A 268 6.76 13.40 -20.39
C LYS A 268 7.54 14.63 -20.80
N LYS A 269 7.10 15.28 -21.88
CA LYS A 269 7.67 16.54 -22.40
C LYS A 269 7.71 17.68 -21.37
N SER A 270 6.83 17.64 -20.37
CA SER A 270 6.75 18.64 -19.30
C SER A 270 7.87 18.52 -18.25
N LEU A 271 8.50 17.34 -18.13
CA LEU A 271 9.49 17.06 -17.09
C LEU A 271 10.69 18.01 -17.24
N LYS A 272 11.22 18.49 -16.11
CA LYS A 272 12.33 19.45 -16.11
C LYS A 272 13.66 18.88 -15.69
N ASN A 273 13.66 17.92 -14.76
CA ASN A 273 14.89 17.39 -14.20
C ASN A 273 14.80 15.89 -13.98
N VAL A 274 15.77 15.16 -14.52
CA VAL A 274 16.09 13.77 -14.17
C VAL A 274 17.47 13.75 -13.54
N ALA A 275 17.58 13.18 -12.34
CA ALA A 275 18.84 12.90 -11.68
C ALA A 275 18.83 11.45 -11.18
N ILE A 276 19.77 10.63 -11.66
CA ILE A 276 19.88 9.24 -11.22
C ILE A 276 21.32 8.95 -10.83
N THR A 277 21.52 8.42 -9.63
CA THR A 277 22.80 7.85 -9.19
C THR A 277 22.58 6.37 -8.89
N ALA A 278 23.33 5.49 -9.54
CA ALA A 278 23.17 4.07 -9.32
C ALA A 278 24.47 3.26 -9.31
N SER A 279 24.44 2.16 -8.56
CA SER A 279 25.50 1.15 -8.52
C SER A 279 24.90 -0.24 -8.71
N TYR A 280 25.57 -1.10 -9.50
CA TYR A 280 25.08 -2.44 -9.82
C TYR A 280 23.61 -2.45 -10.30
N THR A 281 23.22 -1.43 -11.05
CA THR A 281 21.83 -1.14 -11.38
C THR A 281 21.72 -0.64 -12.81
N ASN A 282 20.93 -1.31 -13.65
CA ASN A 282 20.66 -0.81 -14.99
C ASN A 282 19.63 0.31 -14.95
N ILE A 283 19.78 1.28 -15.84
CA ILE A 283 18.93 2.47 -15.93
C ILE A 283 18.38 2.53 -17.35
N ASP A 284 17.08 2.29 -17.50
CA ASP A 284 16.38 2.35 -18.79
C ASP A 284 15.36 3.50 -18.76
N LEU A 285 15.66 4.57 -19.50
CA LEU A 285 14.83 5.77 -19.58
C LEU A 285 14.28 5.96 -20.99
N ASN A 286 13.00 5.68 -21.14
CA ASN A 286 12.27 5.98 -22.37
C ASN A 286 11.61 7.36 -22.25
N TYR A 287 11.69 8.16 -23.31
CA TYR A 287 11.14 9.52 -23.33
C TYR A 287 10.29 9.79 -24.57
N GLU A 288 9.30 10.68 -24.42
CA GLU A 288 8.40 11.03 -25.53
C GLU A 288 9.10 11.81 -26.64
N ALA A 289 8.68 11.59 -27.89
CA ALA A 289 9.10 12.39 -29.03
C ALA A 289 8.90 13.90 -28.79
N GLY A 290 9.96 14.69 -28.94
CA GLY A 290 9.96 16.13 -28.68
C GLY A 290 10.24 16.54 -27.22
N PHE A 291 10.57 15.59 -26.34
CA PHE A 291 11.24 15.90 -25.08
C PHE A 291 12.67 16.37 -25.37
N ASN A 292 12.91 17.68 -25.26
CA ASN A 292 14.23 18.26 -25.45
C ASN A 292 14.96 18.37 -24.12
N PHE A 293 16.21 17.90 -24.06
CA PHE A 293 16.99 17.89 -22.82
C PHE A 293 18.48 18.01 -23.10
N ASP A 294 19.19 18.61 -22.15
CA ASP A 294 20.64 18.48 -22.01
C ASP A 294 20.93 17.25 -21.16
N PHE A 295 21.96 16.49 -21.53
CA PHE A 295 22.39 15.34 -20.74
C PHE A 295 23.84 15.45 -20.30
N GLU A 296 24.09 14.90 -19.11
CA GLU A 296 25.42 14.68 -18.56
C GLU A 296 25.44 13.28 -17.92
N VAL A 297 26.28 12.41 -18.45
CA VAL A 297 26.34 10.99 -18.08
C VAL A 297 27.76 10.63 -17.66
N THR A 298 27.93 10.15 -16.43
CA THR A 298 29.20 9.66 -15.89
C THR A 298 29.11 8.17 -15.63
N LEU A 299 29.98 7.39 -16.25
CA LEU A 299 29.97 5.94 -16.21
C LEU A 299 31.27 5.37 -15.67
N ARG A 300 31.17 4.26 -14.93
CA ARG A 300 32.31 3.43 -14.52
C ARG A 300 31.95 1.95 -14.71
N TYR A 301 32.73 1.23 -15.52
CA TYR A 301 32.42 -0.15 -15.93
C TYR A 301 30.97 -0.29 -16.43
N SER A 302 30.54 0.62 -17.29
CA SER A 302 29.16 0.71 -17.79
C SER A 302 29.15 1.40 -19.14
N ASP A 303 28.12 1.12 -19.93
CA ASP A 303 27.93 1.68 -21.27
C ASP A 303 26.69 2.58 -21.34
N LEU A 304 26.70 3.51 -22.31
CA LEU A 304 25.54 4.33 -22.69
C LEU A 304 25.06 3.91 -24.07
N SER A 305 23.77 3.61 -24.20
CA SER A 305 23.07 3.41 -25.47
C SER A 305 21.87 4.37 -25.56
N GLY A 306 21.41 4.62 -26.79
CA GLY A 306 20.23 5.46 -27.01
C GLY A 306 20.11 6.03 -28.41
N SER A 307 18.98 6.64 -28.70
CA SER A 307 18.68 7.33 -29.95
C SER A 307 18.73 8.85 -29.81
N ASN A 308 18.99 9.55 -30.92
CA ASN A 308 18.88 11.02 -31.03
C ASN A 308 19.75 11.83 -30.02
N LEU A 309 20.93 11.31 -29.66
CA LEU A 309 21.87 11.97 -28.76
C LEU A 309 22.94 12.73 -29.54
N ASN A 310 22.94 14.06 -29.45
CA ASN A 310 23.99 14.90 -30.01
C ASN A 310 25.06 15.16 -28.95
N PHE A 311 26.24 14.55 -29.10
CA PHE A 311 27.33 14.68 -28.13
C PHE A 311 28.17 15.93 -28.40
N SER A 312 28.33 16.78 -27.38
CA SER A 312 29.30 17.88 -27.37
C SER A 312 30.63 17.46 -26.72
N THR A 313 30.61 16.43 -25.87
CA THR A 313 31.81 15.89 -25.22
C THR A 313 31.70 14.37 -25.12
N LYS A 314 32.77 13.68 -25.53
CA LYS A 314 32.94 12.23 -25.38
C LYS A 314 34.34 11.93 -24.87
N ASN A 315 34.45 11.55 -23.60
CA ASN A 315 35.70 11.16 -22.98
C ASN A 315 35.60 9.70 -22.54
N GLU A 316 36.18 8.79 -23.30
CA GLU A 316 36.09 7.35 -23.08
C GLU A 316 37.47 6.80 -22.65
N LYS A 317 37.48 5.99 -21.60
CA LYS A 317 38.66 5.26 -21.09
C LYS A 317 38.27 3.79 -20.88
N ASN A 318 39.25 2.92 -20.71
CA ASN A 318 39.03 1.47 -20.53
C ASN A 318 38.01 1.09 -19.43
N THR A 319 37.86 1.91 -18.40
CA THR A 319 37.01 1.61 -17.23
C THR A 319 36.00 2.70 -16.88
N SER A 320 35.97 3.80 -17.65
CA SER A 320 35.10 4.94 -17.36
C SER A 320 34.79 5.73 -18.61
N ALA A 321 33.62 6.35 -18.65
CA ALA A 321 33.24 7.27 -19.70
C ALA A 321 32.54 8.50 -19.13
N TYR A 322 32.71 9.63 -19.82
CA TYR A 322 31.99 10.86 -19.53
C TYR A 322 31.42 11.43 -20.83
N TYR A 323 30.12 11.69 -20.82
CA TYR A 323 29.37 12.21 -21.95
C TYR A 323 28.61 13.47 -21.56
N LYS A 324 28.61 14.44 -22.47
CA LYS A 324 27.77 15.62 -22.38
C LYS A 324 27.20 15.94 -23.76
N GLY A 325 25.96 16.42 -23.80
CA GLY A 325 25.29 16.75 -25.05
C GLY A 325 23.83 17.10 -24.83
N ASN A 326 23.05 16.96 -25.90
CA ASN A 326 21.62 17.26 -25.89
C ASN A 326 20.82 16.35 -26.84
N ASN A 327 19.53 16.24 -26.57
CA ASN A 327 18.50 15.82 -27.51
C ASN A 327 17.66 17.04 -27.88
N GLY A 328 17.53 17.34 -29.18
CA GLY A 328 16.74 18.46 -29.67
C GLY A 328 17.28 19.81 -29.19
N LYS A 329 16.41 20.69 -28.66
CA LYS A 329 16.78 22.04 -28.19
C LYS A 329 17.40 22.03 -26.79
N SER A 330 18.61 22.57 -26.67
CA SER A 330 19.31 22.73 -25.39
C SER A 330 18.59 23.71 -24.44
N GLY A 331 18.76 23.53 -23.13
CA GLY A 331 18.30 24.44 -22.08
C GLY A 331 16.86 24.23 -21.58
N GLN A 332 16.14 23.21 -22.05
CA GLN A 332 14.72 23.00 -21.68
C GLN A 332 14.51 22.08 -20.47
N ALA A 333 15.30 21.00 -20.39
CA ALA A 333 15.30 20.02 -19.31
C ALA A 333 16.72 19.48 -19.12
N ARG A 334 17.01 18.87 -17.97
CA ARG A 334 18.31 18.24 -17.69
C ARG A 334 18.15 16.78 -17.32
N VAL A 335 19.02 15.95 -17.88
CA VAL A 335 19.18 14.53 -17.55
C VAL A 335 20.59 14.31 -17.04
N TYR A 336 20.73 14.10 -15.74
CA TYR A 336 21.99 13.78 -15.09
C TYR A 336 21.98 12.32 -14.64
N VAL A 337 22.94 11.53 -15.10
CA VAL A 337 23.07 10.12 -14.71
C VAL A 337 24.49 9.80 -14.29
N LYS A 338 24.64 9.20 -13.12
CA LYS A 338 25.89 8.59 -12.66
C LYS A 338 25.66 7.10 -12.45
N SER A 339 26.40 6.26 -13.15
CA SER A 339 26.27 4.80 -13.04
C SER A 339 27.61 4.11 -12.85
N GLU A 340 27.63 3.10 -11.99
CA GLU A 340 28.77 2.20 -11.77
C GLU A 340 28.30 0.74 -11.81
N TYR A 341 28.88 -0.09 -12.68
CA TYR A 341 28.47 -1.47 -12.93
C TYR A 341 27.00 -1.66 -13.36
N GLY A 342 26.43 -0.69 -14.09
CA GLY A 342 25.07 -0.78 -14.63
C GLY A 342 24.89 0.07 -15.87
N ASN A 343 24.34 -0.51 -16.92
CA ASN A 343 24.22 0.18 -18.21
C ASN A 343 23.12 1.23 -18.18
N VAL A 344 23.28 2.27 -19.02
CA VAL A 344 22.33 3.37 -19.16
C VAL A 344 21.77 3.36 -20.57
N THR A 345 20.46 3.30 -20.70
CA THR A 345 19.74 3.42 -21.97
C THR A 345 18.89 4.69 -21.96
N LEU A 346 19.06 5.54 -22.97
CA LEU A 346 18.21 6.72 -23.21
C LEU A 346 17.51 6.60 -24.56
N GLU A 347 16.27 6.11 -24.59
CA GLU A 347 15.57 5.78 -25.84
C GLU A 347 14.33 6.65 -26.09
N GLN A 348 14.15 7.09 -27.33
CA GLN A 348 12.93 7.76 -27.74
C GLN A 348 11.83 6.73 -28.06
N LEU A 349 10.61 6.98 -27.57
CA LEU A 349 9.40 6.19 -27.87
C LEU A 349 8.87 6.38 -29.30
#